data_AF-A0A7S1GHI4-F1
#
_entry.id   AF-A0A7S1GHI4-F1
#
_cell.length_a   1.000
_cell.length_b   1.000
_cell.length_c   1.000
_cell.angle_alpha   90.00
_cell.angle_beta   90.00
_cell.angle_gamma   90.00
#
_symmetry.space_group_name_H-M   'P 1'
#
loop_
_entity.id
_entity.type
_entity.pdbx_description
1 polymer ?
#
loop_
_entity_poly.entity_id
_entity_poly.type
_entity_poly.pdbx_seq_one_letter_code
_entity_poly.pdbx_strand_id
1 'polypeptide(L)'
;AFTKNGLFTDVFRRRHPMAHTSYTCFDERTNARAYNRGVRIDFVFVTAGLVPLVKQCSIVPGTTVPAKLSDHCALFLDIDIVPDRGERKPVQEWRMLRKKLLNTNQKTILGMFGKRPLVSKSDENDTNVGKKAKS
;
A
#
# COMPACT_ATOMS: atom_id res chain seq x y z
N ALA A 1 5.11 -35.66 -18.84
CA ALA A 1 5.77 -36.39 -17.74
C ALA A 1 5.98 -35.43 -16.58
N PHE A 2 5.30 -35.63 -15.45
CA PHE A 2 5.58 -34.89 -14.22
C PHE A 2 6.91 -35.41 -13.67
N THR A 3 7.97 -34.61 -13.76
CA THR A 3 9.26 -34.96 -13.17
C THR A 3 9.12 -35.03 -11.66
N LYS A 4 9.97 -35.82 -11.00
CA LYS A 4 10.00 -36.08 -9.54
C LYS A 4 10.11 -34.84 -8.64
N ASN A 5 10.22 -33.65 -9.24
CA ASN A 5 10.28 -32.35 -8.58
C ASN A 5 8.94 -31.66 -8.85
N GLY A 6 8.23 -31.24 -7.79
CA GLY A 6 6.90 -30.64 -7.88
C GLY A 6 6.80 -29.49 -8.90
N LEU A 7 5.57 -29.24 -9.37
CA LEU A 7 5.28 -28.26 -10.43
C LEU A 7 5.74 -26.83 -10.08
N PHE A 8 5.79 -26.52 -8.79
CA PHE A 8 6.19 -25.23 -8.25
C PHE A 8 7.39 -25.35 -7.31
N THR A 9 8.27 -24.37 -7.37
CA THR A 9 9.45 -24.24 -6.50
C THR A 9 9.21 -23.13 -5.47
N ASP A 10 9.39 -23.45 -4.18
CA ASP A 10 9.49 -22.45 -3.11
C ASP A 10 10.78 -21.65 -3.30
N VAL A 11 10.65 -20.38 -3.69
CA VAL A 11 11.80 -19.53 -4.01
C VAL A 11 12.68 -19.28 -2.79
N PHE A 12 12.06 -19.00 -1.64
CA PHE A 12 12.80 -18.70 -0.41
C PHE A 12 13.62 -19.92 0.00
N ARG A 13 13.01 -21.11 0.04
CA ARG A 13 13.73 -22.34 0.45
C ARG A 13 14.79 -22.76 -0.56
N ARG A 14 14.56 -22.53 -1.86
CA ARG A 14 15.55 -22.79 -2.91
C ARG A 14 16.81 -21.92 -2.75
N ARG A 15 16.65 -20.67 -2.30
CA ARG A 15 17.77 -19.73 -2.08
C ARG A 15 18.41 -19.87 -0.70
N HIS A 16 17.63 -20.28 0.29
CA HIS A 16 18.05 -20.38 1.68
C HIS A 16 17.74 -21.77 2.26
N PRO A 17 18.34 -22.86 1.70
CA PRO A 17 18.02 -24.22 2.12
C PRO A 17 18.33 -24.47 3.60
N MET A 18 19.39 -23.84 4.12
CA MET A 18 19.86 -23.99 5.51
C MET A 18 19.26 -22.95 6.48
N ALA A 19 18.28 -22.16 6.06
CA ALA A 19 17.66 -21.14 6.93
C ALA A 19 16.54 -21.75 7.79
N HIS A 20 16.89 -22.30 8.95
CA HIS A 20 15.96 -23.00 9.84
C HIS A 20 15.11 -22.06 10.69
N THR A 21 15.60 -20.85 10.98
CA THR A 21 14.98 -19.89 11.90
C THR A 21 14.44 -18.65 11.18
N SER A 22 13.80 -18.88 10.03
CA SER A 22 13.23 -17.85 9.17
C SER A 22 11.71 -17.95 9.18
N TYR A 23 11.06 -17.01 9.84
CA TYR A 23 9.62 -16.99 10.08
C TYR A 23 8.98 -15.74 9.47
N THR A 24 7.73 -15.87 9.07
CA THR A 24 6.96 -14.76 8.49
C THR A 24 5.75 -14.39 9.34
N CYS A 25 5.34 -15.21 10.30
CA CYS A 25 4.22 -14.92 11.20
C CYS A 25 4.61 -15.20 12.65
N PHE A 26 4.19 -14.32 13.55
CA PHE A 26 4.54 -14.33 14.97
C PHE A 26 3.32 -14.03 15.82
N ASP A 27 3.09 -14.82 16.88
CA ASP A 27 2.00 -14.54 17.83
C ASP A 27 2.29 -13.24 18.62
N GLU A 28 1.38 -12.28 18.51
CA GLU A 28 1.50 -10.99 19.20
C GLU A 28 1.23 -11.09 20.70
N ARG A 29 0.36 -12.01 21.14
CA ARG A 29 -0.03 -12.16 22.55
C ARG A 29 1.15 -12.51 23.44
N THR A 30 2.08 -13.29 22.88
CA THR A 30 3.30 -13.76 23.55
C THR A 30 4.53 -12.93 23.19
N ASN A 31 4.37 -11.86 22.38
CA ASN A 31 5.46 -11.08 21.83
C ASN A 31 6.54 -11.95 21.14
N ALA A 32 6.11 -13.00 20.44
CA ALA A 32 6.96 -14.08 19.97
C ALA A 32 8.05 -13.60 18.98
N ARG A 33 7.79 -12.48 18.29
CA ARG A 33 8.73 -11.82 17.38
C ARG A 33 10.02 -11.38 18.06
N ALA A 34 9.96 -10.89 19.29
CA ALA A 34 11.15 -10.45 20.04
C ALA A 34 12.14 -11.60 20.31
N TYR A 35 11.64 -12.83 20.37
CA TYR A 35 12.44 -14.04 20.63
C TYR A 35 12.65 -14.89 19.37
N ASN A 36 12.30 -14.37 18.18
CA ASN A 36 12.32 -15.09 16.91
C ASN A 36 11.63 -16.46 17.00
N ARG A 37 10.43 -16.51 17.61
CA ARG A 37 9.59 -17.73 17.69
C ARG A 37 8.38 -17.54 16.78
N GLY A 38 8.35 -18.24 15.66
CA GLY A 38 7.25 -18.08 14.71
C GLY A 38 7.10 -19.27 13.80
N VAL A 39 6.31 -19.05 12.75
CA VAL A 39 6.10 -19.99 11.66
C VAL A 39 6.32 -19.28 10.33
N ARG A 40 6.69 -20.03 9.30
CA ARG A 40 6.75 -19.51 7.93
C ARG A 40 5.54 -20.01 7.16
N ILE A 41 4.56 -19.13 6.97
CA ILE A 41 3.30 -19.44 6.29
C ILE A 41 3.05 -18.57 5.06
N ASP A 42 3.96 -17.63 4.78
CA ASP A 42 3.97 -16.84 3.54
C ASP A 42 5.01 -17.43 2.59
N PHE A 43 4.62 -17.57 1.32
CA PHE A 43 5.45 -18.24 0.31
C PHE A 43 5.40 -17.50 -1.02
N VAL A 44 6.50 -17.58 -1.76
CA VAL A 44 6.54 -17.27 -3.19
C VAL A 44 6.87 -18.56 -3.92
N PHE A 45 5.91 -19.04 -4.69
CA PHE A 45 6.06 -20.21 -5.55
C PHE A 45 6.22 -19.77 -7.00
N VAL A 46 7.19 -20.35 -7.70
CA VAL A 46 7.40 -20.10 -9.13
C VAL A 46 7.46 -21.40 -9.92
N THR A 47 7.05 -21.35 -11.19
CA THR A 47 7.24 -22.47 -12.12
C THR A 47 8.72 -22.61 -12.49
N ALA A 48 9.11 -23.80 -12.96
CA ALA A 48 10.52 -24.11 -13.27
C ALA A 48 11.17 -23.09 -14.23
N GLY A 49 10.44 -22.57 -15.20
CA GLY A 49 10.94 -21.60 -16.17
C GLY A 49 11.29 -20.23 -15.59
N LEU A 50 10.71 -19.86 -14.44
CA LEU A 50 10.97 -18.58 -13.77
C LEU A 50 12.10 -18.66 -12.74
N VAL A 51 12.49 -19.87 -12.32
CA VAL A 51 13.56 -20.06 -11.31
C VAL A 51 14.88 -19.36 -11.70
N PRO A 52 15.35 -19.42 -12.97
CA PRO A 52 16.59 -18.75 -13.36
C PRO A 52 16.49 -17.22 -13.33
N LEU A 53 15.28 -16.66 -13.43
CA LEU A 53 15.05 -15.21 -13.46
C LEU A 53 14.99 -14.60 -12.06
N VAL A 54 14.82 -15.41 -11.02
CA VAL A 54 14.87 -14.91 -9.64
C VAL A 54 16.26 -14.35 -9.37
N LYS A 55 16.37 -13.15 -8.84
CA LYS A 55 17.64 -12.55 -8.39
C LYS A 55 17.83 -12.72 -6.89
N GLN A 56 16.78 -12.45 -6.12
CA GLN A 56 16.80 -12.53 -4.66
C GLN A 56 15.42 -12.88 -4.10
N CYS A 57 15.39 -13.55 -2.95
CA CYS A 57 14.19 -13.66 -2.14
C CYS A 57 14.57 -13.56 -0.67
N SER A 58 13.90 -12.73 0.11
CA SER A 58 14.22 -12.48 1.52
C SER A 58 12.97 -12.13 2.33
N ILE A 59 12.98 -12.45 3.61
CA ILE A 59 11.97 -11.96 4.56
C ILE A 59 12.42 -10.58 5.03
N VAL A 60 11.56 -9.58 4.90
CA VAL A 60 11.85 -8.21 5.33
C VAL A 60 11.71 -8.14 6.85
N PRO A 61 12.78 -7.79 7.59
CA PRO A 61 12.71 -7.68 9.04
C PRO A 61 11.73 -6.58 9.46
N GLY A 62 11.01 -6.80 10.56
CA GLY A 62 10.13 -5.80 11.15
C GLY A 62 10.84 -4.54 11.68
N THR A 63 12.17 -4.49 11.63
CA THR A 63 12.99 -3.30 11.93
C THR A 63 13.18 -2.38 10.73
N THR A 64 13.00 -2.87 9.50
CA THR A 64 13.18 -2.12 8.24
C THR A 64 11.89 -1.40 7.80
N VAL A 65 10.75 -1.85 8.30
CA VAL A 65 9.39 -1.34 8.00
C VAL A 65 8.81 -0.80 9.32
N PRO A 66 7.89 0.18 9.34
CA PRO A 66 7.30 0.68 10.57
C PRO A 66 6.90 -0.46 11.53
N ALA A 67 7.30 -0.33 12.80
CA ALA A 67 7.10 -1.36 13.80
C ALA A 67 5.59 -1.67 13.96
N LYS A 68 5.23 -2.96 13.81
CA LYS A 68 3.87 -3.52 14.01
C LYS A 68 2.77 -2.95 13.11
N LEU A 69 2.89 -3.13 11.79
CA LEU A 69 1.71 -3.03 10.91
C LEU A 69 0.88 -4.33 10.88
N SER A 70 1.53 -5.48 11.11
CA SER A 70 0.92 -6.82 11.15
C SER A 70 1.82 -7.77 11.94
N ASP A 71 1.20 -8.82 12.47
CA ASP A 71 1.80 -10.04 13.02
C ASP A 71 2.65 -10.81 11.99
N HIS A 72 2.48 -10.54 10.70
CA HIS A 72 3.30 -11.04 9.61
C HIS A 72 4.50 -10.14 9.24
N CYS A 73 5.48 -10.72 8.53
CA CYS A 73 6.59 -10.06 7.87
C CYS A 73 6.42 -10.17 6.35
N ALA A 74 6.75 -9.09 5.63
CA ALA A 74 6.71 -9.11 4.18
C ALA A 74 7.78 -10.05 3.59
N LEU A 75 7.44 -10.71 2.49
CA LEU A 75 8.42 -11.35 1.62
C LEU A 75 8.80 -10.40 0.49
N PHE A 76 10.10 -10.25 0.29
CA PHE A 76 10.68 -9.56 -0.84
C PHE A 76 11.13 -10.57 -1.90
N LEU A 77 10.76 -10.30 -3.15
CA LEU A 77 11.22 -11.05 -4.32
C LEU A 77 11.78 -10.04 -5.32
N ASP A 78 13.04 -10.24 -5.70
CA ASP A 78 13.63 -9.60 -6.88
C ASP A 78 13.66 -10.64 -8.00
N ILE A 79 13.08 -10.29 -9.14
CA ILE A 79 12.93 -11.17 -10.29
C ILE A 79 13.08 -10.38 -11.58
N ASP A 80 13.86 -10.93 -12.51
CA ASP A 80 14.17 -10.32 -13.79
C ASP A 80 13.11 -10.67 -14.83
N ILE A 81 12.00 -9.94 -14.78
CA ILE A 81 10.92 -10.07 -15.77
C ILE A 81 10.72 -8.71 -16.41
N VAL A 82 10.68 -8.68 -17.73
CA VAL A 82 10.17 -7.53 -18.47
C VAL A 82 8.65 -7.58 -18.36
N PRO A 83 8.00 -6.67 -17.60
CA PRO A 83 6.55 -6.67 -17.53
C PRO A 83 6.00 -6.31 -18.90
N ASP A 84 5.06 -7.12 -19.41
CA ASP A 84 4.18 -6.69 -20.49
C ASP A 84 3.34 -5.53 -19.98
N ARG A 85 3.76 -4.30 -20.30
CA ARG A 85 3.06 -3.07 -19.96
C ARG A 85 1.88 -2.76 -20.89
N GLY A 86 1.46 -3.71 -21.71
CA GLY A 86 0.29 -3.53 -22.58
C GLY A 86 -0.91 -2.97 -21.80
N GLU A 87 -1.74 -2.16 -22.45
CA GLU A 87 -2.99 -1.63 -21.89
C GLU A 87 -3.99 -2.77 -21.63
N ARG A 88 -3.74 -3.59 -20.62
CA ARG A 88 -4.69 -4.58 -20.14
C ARG A 88 -5.76 -3.84 -19.36
N LYS A 89 -6.84 -3.46 -20.06
CA LYS A 89 -8.02 -2.92 -19.41
C LYS A 89 -8.50 -3.94 -18.36
N PRO A 90 -8.80 -3.52 -17.13
CA PRO A 90 -9.39 -4.42 -16.14
C PRO A 90 -10.65 -5.07 -16.73
N VAL A 91 -10.93 -6.30 -16.31
CA VAL A 91 -12.11 -7.05 -16.77
C VAL A 91 -13.36 -6.19 -16.65
N GLN A 92 -14.28 -6.29 -17.61
CA GLN A 92 -15.45 -5.40 -17.68
C GLN A 92 -16.29 -5.48 -16.40
N GLU A 93 -16.38 -6.66 -15.81
CA GLU A 93 -17.05 -6.98 -14.57
C GLU A 93 -16.46 -6.20 -13.39
N TRP A 94 -15.13 -6.13 -13.28
CA TRP A 94 -14.47 -5.30 -12.27
C TRP A 94 -14.81 -3.83 -12.46
N ARG A 95 -14.84 -3.34 -13.70
CA ARG A 95 -15.20 -1.93 -13.97
C ARG A 95 -16.63 -1.61 -13.56
N MET A 96 -17.56 -2.54 -13.76
CA MET A 96 -18.95 -2.39 -13.33
C MET A 96 -19.07 -2.42 -11.80
N LEU A 97 -18.45 -3.41 -11.15
CA LEU A 97 -18.42 -3.51 -9.69
C LEU A 97 -17.77 -2.29 -9.04
N ARG A 98 -16.66 -1.79 -9.60
CA ARG A 98 -15.97 -0.59 -9.12
C ARG A 98 -16.90 0.63 -9.07
N LYS A 99 -17.71 0.84 -10.10
CA LYS A 99 -18.69 1.95 -10.15
C LYS A 99 -19.80 1.81 -9.10
N LYS A 100 -20.16 0.56 -8.75
CA LYS A 100 -21.19 0.27 -7.73
C LYS A 100 -20.65 0.37 -6.30
N LEU A 101 -19.42 -0.11 -6.09
CA LEU A 101 -18.79 -0.20 -4.77
C LEU A 101 -18.14 1.10 -4.31
N LEU A 102 -17.68 1.93 -5.25
CA LEU A 102 -17.04 3.21 -4.94
C LEU A 102 -17.96 4.34 -5.39
N ASN A 103 -18.46 5.12 -4.42
CA ASN A 103 -19.11 6.38 -4.73
C ASN A 103 -18.05 7.42 -5.13
N THR A 104 -17.76 7.51 -6.42
CA THR A 104 -16.82 8.50 -6.96
C THR A 104 -17.37 9.92 -6.94
N ASN A 105 -18.65 10.11 -6.57
CA ASN A 105 -19.31 11.40 -6.50
C ASN A 105 -19.32 11.98 -5.07
N GLN A 106 -18.46 11.49 -4.17
CA GLN A 106 -18.34 12.06 -2.84
C GLN A 106 -17.91 13.53 -2.94
N LYS A 107 -18.82 14.45 -2.57
CA LYS A 107 -18.51 15.87 -2.48
C LYS A 107 -17.48 16.07 -1.37
N THR A 108 -16.49 16.94 -1.61
CA THR A 108 -15.57 17.36 -0.56
C THR A 108 -16.35 18.04 0.57
N ILE A 109 -15.87 17.94 1.82
CA ILE A 109 -16.50 18.60 2.96
C ILE A 109 -16.69 20.11 2.72
N LEU A 110 -15.77 20.73 1.98
CA LEU A 110 -15.82 22.12 1.56
C LEU A 110 -16.98 22.44 0.61
N GLY A 111 -17.43 21.46 -0.19
CA GLY A 111 -18.60 21.57 -1.07
C GLY A 111 -19.93 21.33 -0.36
N MET A 112 -19.93 20.93 0.91
CA MET A 112 -21.13 20.79 1.75
C MET A 112 -21.49 22.10 2.46
N PHE A 113 -20.51 22.96 2.73
CA PHE A 113 -20.73 24.29 3.30
C PHE A 113 -20.72 25.32 2.17
N GLY A 114 -21.87 25.95 1.92
CA GLY A 114 -22.01 26.96 0.86
C GLY A 114 -20.97 28.08 1.01
N LYS A 115 -20.45 28.59 -0.12
CA LYS A 115 -19.61 29.79 -0.12
C LYS A 115 -20.38 30.91 0.57
N ARG A 116 -19.87 31.42 1.70
CA ARG A 116 -20.38 32.68 2.26
C ARG A 116 -20.25 33.74 1.16
N PRO A 117 -21.32 34.49 0.83
CA PRO A 117 -21.20 35.59 -0.11
C PRO A 117 -20.12 36.54 0.38
N LEU A 118 -19.15 36.86 -0.48
CA LEU A 118 -18.20 37.93 -0.19
C LEU A 118 -19.00 39.23 -0.25
N VAL A 119 -19.16 39.89 0.90
CA VAL A 119 -19.66 41.26 0.94
C VAL A 119 -18.66 42.11 0.16
N SER A 120 -19.07 42.64 -1.00
CA SER A 120 -18.25 43.58 -1.77
C SER A 120 -18.10 44.87 -0.96
N LYS A 121 -16.87 45.18 -0.57
CA LYS A 121 -16.50 46.44 0.06
C LYS A 121 -16.44 47.53 -1.04
N SER A 122 -17.61 47.97 -1.49
CA SER A 122 -17.78 49.20 -2.24
C SER A 122 -18.93 49.92 -1.57
N ASP A 123 -18.58 50.89 -0.73
CA ASP A 123 -19.35 52.07 -0.31
C ASP A 123 -18.78 52.58 1.03
N GLU A 124 -17.50 52.96 1.03
CA GLU A 124 -16.91 53.79 2.08
C GLU A 124 -15.97 54.78 1.39
N ASN A 125 -16.55 55.84 0.83
CA ASN A 125 -15.96 57.16 0.66
C ASN A 125 -17.03 58.11 0.12
N ASP A 126 -17.71 58.84 1.00
CA ASP A 126 -17.80 60.28 0.84
C ASP A 126 -18.43 60.98 2.05
N THR A 127 -17.89 62.17 2.33
CA THR A 127 -18.31 63.19 3.30
C THR A 127 -17.82 63.07 4.75
N ASN A 128 -16.58 63.53 4.98
CA ASN A 128 -16.29 64.26 6.22
C ASN A 128 -15.75 65.65 5.89
N VAL A 129 -16.69 66.53 5.56
CA VAL A 129 -16.49 67.98 5.52
C VAL A 129 -16.47 68.47 6.96
N GLY A 130 -15.36 69.12 7.33
CA GLY A 130 -14.99 69.38 8.71
C GLY A 130 -15.95 70.23 9.54
N LYS A 131 -15.83 70.08 10.86
CA LYS A 131 -16.20 71.11 11.82
C LYS A 131 -15.10 71.28 12.87
N LYS A 132 -14.63 72.53 12.93
CA LYS A 132 -13.68 73.11 13.87
C LYS A 132 -14.08 72.87 15.32
N ALA A 133 -13.07 72.62 16.15
CA ALA A 133 -13.11 72.80 17.59
C ALA A 133 -13.46 74.26 17.95
N LYS A 134 -14.34 74.44 18.93
CA LYS A 134 -14.42 75.64 19.75
C LYS A 134 -14.42 75.20 21.22
N SER A 135 -13.58 75.93 21.95
CA SER A 135 -13.51 76.08 23.40
C SER A 135 -14.88 76.30 24.05
#